data_AF-A0A920SFM6-F1
#
_entry.id   AF-A0A920SFM6-F1
#
_cell.length_a   1.000
_cell.length_b   1.000
_cell.length_c   1.000
_cell.angle_alpha   90.00
_cell.angle_beta   90.00
_cell.angle_gamma   90.00
#
_symmetry.space_group_name_H-M   'P 1'
#
loop_
_entity.id
_entity.type
_entity.pdbx_description
1 polymer ?
#
loop_
_entity_poly.entity_id
_entity_poly.type
_entity_poly.pdbx_seq_one_letter_code
_entity_poly.pdbx_strand_id
1 'polypeptide(L)'
;MVGENPRSTELFEWLDHGLETYGTARDRPGDDQTSRLSPYLHFGCPSPLEVAVATAEHPEGGEFLRQLAWRDFFLQVLAHRPDASWQDFRHRGDRWDQDPEAFRAWSEGLTGYPLVDAGMRQLVAEGFMHNRLRMVTASFLVKDLYLDWRLGAKHFMEHLVDGDVARNPNSDGSGFLAPEQTRAPTESSTRSDNQSDSILKVLTSVDGYQSWRA
;
A
#
# COMPACT_ATOMS: atom_id res chain seq x y z
N MET A 1 -16.97 23.88 18.95
CA MET A 1 -15.91 24.50 18.14
C MET A 1 -14.68 23.62 18.30
N VAL A 2 -14.61 22.56 17.51
CA VAL A 2 -13.48 21.61 17.55
C VAL A 2 -12.34 22.32 16.83
N GLY A 3 -11.20 22.50 17.51
CA GLY A 3 -10.07 23.24 16.97
C GLY A 3 -9.61 22.63 15.65
N GLU A 4 -9.47 23.48 14.62
CA GLU A 4 -8.85 23.11 13.35
C GLU A 4 -7.47 22.55 13.64
N ASN A 5 -7.28 21.26 13.32
CA ASN A 5 -5.98 20.62 13.43
C ASN A 5 -5.11 21.21 12.32
N PRO A 6 -3.91 21.75 12.58
CA PRO A 6 -3.07 22.33 11.53
C PRO A 6 -2.81 21.38 10.34
N ARG A 7 -2.89 20.05 10.57
CA ARG A 7 -2.81 19.04 9.49
C ARG A 7 -4.09 18.87 8.67
N SER A 8 -5.27 19.29 9.13
CA SER A 8 -6.45 19.35 8.25
C SER A 8 -6.28 20.45 7.21
N THR A 9 -5.59 21.54 7.53
CA THR A 9 -5.29 22.62 6.59
C THR A 9 -4.31 22.16 5.51
N GLU A 10 -3.17 21.57 5.89
CA GLU A 10 -2.20 20.98 4.93
C GLU A 10 -2.84 19.88 4.06
N LEU A 11 -3.82 19.16 4.62
CA LEU A 11 -4.61 18.16 3.90
C LEU A 11 -5.48 18.78 2.80
N PHE A 12 -6.30 19.79 3.13
CA PHE A 12 -7.15 20.43 2.13
C PHE A 12 -6.29 21.17 1.08
N GLU A 13 -5.14 21.73 1.47
CA GLU A 13 -4.15 22.30 0.53
C GLU A 13 -3.62 21.25 -0.46
N TRP A 14 -3.42 19.99 -0.04
CA TRP A 14 -3.03 18.94 -1.00
C TRP A 14 -4.15 18.65 -2.02
N LEU A 15 -5.43 18.78 -1.65
CA LEU A 15 -6.52 18.56 -2.60
C LEU A 15 -6.53 19.61 -3.72
N ASP A 16 -6.11 20.84 -3.43
CA ASP A 16 -6.09 21.95 -4.40
C ASP A 16 -5.12 21.70 -5.57
N HIS A 17 -4.01 21.01 -5.34
CA HIS A 17 -2.93 20.85 -6.33
C HIS A 17 -2.56 19.39 -6.61
N GLY A 18 -2.68 18.50 -5.63
CA GLY A 18 -2.29 17.10 -5.75
C GLY A 18 -3.21 16.29 -6.65
N LEU A 19 -4.48 16.67 -6.78
CA LEU A 19 -5.46 15.96 -7.61
C LEU A 19 -5.12 16.00 -9.10
N GLU A 20 -4.51 17.09 -9.59
CA GLU A 20 -4.16 17.27 -11.00
C GLU A 20 -3.25 16.16 -11.53
N THR A 21 -2.28 15.74 -10.73
CA THR A 21 -1.29 14.73 -11.12
C THR A 21 -1.63 13.35 -10.57
N TYR A 22 -2.49 13.26 -9.55
CA TYR A 22 -2.81 12.03 -8.82
C TYR A 22 -3.17 10.86 -9.73
N GLY A 23 -4.05 11.09 -10.71
CA GLY A 23 -4.52 10.03 -11.61
C GLY A 23 -3.39 9.35 -12.40
N THR A 24 -2.31 10.07 -12.72
CA THR A 24 -1.20 9.55 -13.52
C THR A 24 0.03 9.14 -12.70
N ALA A 25 0.17 9.67 -11.49
CA ALA A 25 1.35 9.49 -10.65
C ALA A 25 1.15 8.51 -9.47
N ARG A 26 -0.10 8.22 -9.05
CA ARG A 26 -0.40 7.38 -7.86
C ARG A 26 0.18 5.96 -7.86
N ASP A 27 0.57 5.45 -9.02
CA ASP A 27 1.14 4.10 -9.16
C ASP A 27 2.69 4.12 -9.21
N ARG A 28 3.32 5.29 -9.06
CA ARG A 28 4.78 5.49 -9.07
C ARG A 28 5.30 5.75 -7.65
N PRO A 29 5.91 4.75 -6.99
CA PRO A 29 6.38 4.90 -5.61
C PRO A 29 7.41 6.03 -5.41
N GLY A 30 8.22 6.31 -6.43
CA GLY A 30 9.34 7.28 -6.33
C GLY A 30 8.96 8.75 -6.46
N ASP A 31 7.71 9.07 -6.80
CA ASP A 31 7.31 10.47 -7.01
C ASP A 31 6.57 11.08 -5.80
N ASP A 32 6.27 10.29 -4.76
CA ASP A 32 5.56 10.68 -3.52
C ASP A 32 4.33 11.60 -3.73
N GLN A 33 3.59 11.39 -4.82
CA GLN A 33 2.43 12.22 -5.17
C GLN A 33 1.12 11.68 -4.59
N THR A 34 1.19 11.09 -3.40
CA THR A 34 -0.01 10.60 -2.70
C THR A 34 -0.33 11.51 -1.52
N SER A 35 -1.59 11.61 -1.17
CA SER A 35 -2.06 12.49 -0.09
C SER A 35 -1.55 12.09 1.31
N ARG A 36 -0.98 10.89 1.47
CA ARG A 36 -0.61 10.29 2.77
C ARG A 36 -1.73 10.39 3.82
N LEU A 37 -2.98 10.37 3.36
CA LEU A 37 -4.16 10.61 4.20
C LEU A 37 -4.61 9.42 5.06
N SER A 38 -4.11 8.24 4.72
CA SER A 38 -4.60 7.00 5.30
C SER A 38 -4.49 6.90 6.83
N PRO A 39 -3.47 7.47 7.51
CA PRO A 39 -3.43 7.47 8.98
C PRO A 39 -4.50 8.37 9.60
N TYR A 40 -4.74 9.56 9.04
CA TYR A 40 -5.75 10.49 9.60
C TYR A 40 -7.17 9.96 9.41
N LEU A 41 -7.44 9.38 8.25
CA LEU A 41 -8.71 8.71 7.98
C LEU A 41 -8.92 7.46 8.84
N HIS A 42 -7.84 6.84 9.32
CA HIS A 42 -7.91 5.73 10.29
C HIS A 42 -8.37 6.23 11.66
N PHE A 43 -7.74 7.29 12.16
CA PHE A 43 -8.06 7.88 13.46
C PHE A 43 -9.31 8.78 13.45
N GLY A 44 -9.96 8.94 12.29
CA GLY A 44 -11.16 9.77 12.15
C GLY A 44 -10.90 11.26 12.35
N CYS A 45 -9.68 11.74 12.08
CA CYS A 45 -9.34 13.15 12.26
C CYS A 45 -10.13 14.06 11.28
N PRO A 46 -10.07 13.84 9.95
CA PRO A 46 -11.09 14.33 9.04
C PRO A 46 -12.20 13.29 8.85
N SER A 47 -13.44 13.74 8.65
CA SER A 47 -14.50 12.84 8.19
C SER A 47 -14.22 12.40 6.75
N PRO A 48 -14.31 11.10 6.42
CA PRO A 48 -14.22 10.65 5.03
C PRO A 48 -15.23 11.34 4.10
N LEU A 49 -16.41 11.71 4.62
CA LEU A 49 -17.43 12.43 3.88
C LEU A 49 -16.99 13.87 3.57
N GLU A 50 -16.35 14.56 4.52
CA GLU A 50 -15.82 15.92 4.30
C GLU A 50 -14.76 15.90 3.21
N VAL A 51 -13.84 14.93 3.26
CA VAL A 51 -12.82 14.76 2.23
C VAL A 51 -13.46 14.46 0.86
N ALA A 52 -14.48 13.61 0.82
CA ALA A 52 -15.19 13.29 -0.42
C ALA A 52 -15.91 14.50 -1.02
N VAL A 53 -16.60 15.29 -0.18
CA VAL A 53 -17.29 16.51 -0.63
C VAL A 53 -16.27 17.51 -1.19
N ALA A 54 -15.19 17.79 -0.47
CA ALA A 54 -14.14 18.70 -0.94
C ALA A 54 -13.51 18.20 -2.26
N THR A 55 -13.18 16.90 -2.33
CA THR A 55 -12.63 16.31 -3.57
C THR A 55 -13.59 16.46 -4.76
N ALA A 56 -14.90 16.36 -4.53
CA ALA A 56 -15.92 16.46 -5.60
C ALA A 56 -16.07 17.88 -6.17
N GLU A 57 -15.52 18.91 -5.51
CA GLU A 57 -15.46 20.27 -6.04
C GLU A 57 -14.39 20.42 -7.15
N HIS A 58 -13.48 19.44 -7.27
CA HIS A 58 -12.42 19.43 -8.29
C HIS A 58 -12.76 18.46 -9.45
N PRO A 59 -12.68 18.89 -10.72
CA PRO A 59 -12.90 18.03 -11.88
C PRO A 59 -12.01 16.78 -11.93
N GLU A 60 -10.79 16.87 -11.41
CA GLU A 60 -9.76 15.83 -11.41
C GLU A 60 -9.93 14.83 -10.24
N GLY A 61 -10.88 15.09 -9.33
CA GLY A 61 -11.08 14.34 -8.10
C GLY A 61 -11.58 12.89 -8.27
N GLY A 62 -12.02 12.50 -9.46
CA GLY A 62 -12.66 11.20 -9.72
C GLY A 62 -11.81 9.98 -9.31
N GLU A 63 -10.52 9.98 -9.63
CA GLU A 63 -9.63 8.87 -9.24
C GLU A 63 -9.39 8.80 -7.73
N PHE A 64 -9.36 9.95 -7.05
CA PHE A 64 -9.20 10.03 -5.61
C PHE A 64 -10.47 9.56 -4.89
N LEU A 65 -11.65 10.01 -5.35
CA LEU A 65 -12.95 9.54 -4.87
C LEU A 65 -13.10 8.03 -5.01
N ARG A 66 -12.58 7.44 -6.10
CA ARG A 66 -12.54 5.99 -6.27
C ARG A 66 -11.72 5.28 -5.20
N GLN A 67 -10.60 5.88 -4.74
CA GLN A 67 -9.84 5.32 -3.62
C GLN A 67 -10.57 5.43 -2.29
N LEU A 68 -11.28 6.54 -2.05
CA LEU A 68 -12.17 6.65 -0.88
C LEU A 68 -13.29 5.60 -0.93
N ALA A 69 -13.87 5.36 -2.10
CA ALA A 69 -14.87 4.31 -2.28
C ALA A 69 -14.30 2.91 -2.00
N TRP A 70 -13.04 2.64 -2.37
CA TRP A 70 -12.37 1.38 -2.02
C TRP A 70 -12.25 1.18 -0.50
N ARG A 71 -11.92 2.24 0.25
CA ARG A 71 -11.90 2.18 1.73
C ARG A 71 -13.26 1.73 2.27
N ASP A 72 -14.34 2.38 1.83
CA ASP A 72 -15.69 2.09 2.32
C ASP A 72 -16.17 0.71 1.88
N PHE A 73 -15.81 0.30 0.66
CA PHE A 73 -16.07 -1.05 0.17
C PHE A 73 -15.44 -2.11 1.07
N PHE A 74 -14.17 -1.96 1.46
CA PHE A 74 -13.50 -2.94 2.32
C PHE A 74 -14.07 -2.96 3.75
N LEU A 75 -14.47 -1.81 4.28
CA LEU A 75 -15.21 -1.74 5.54
C LEU A 75 -16.55 -2.49 5.45
N GLN A 76 -17.28 -2.33 4.35
CA GLN A 76 -18.52 -3.07 4.11
C GLN A 76 -18.29 -4.58 3.99
N VAL A 77 -17.23 -5.00 3.28
CA VAL A 77 -16.87 -6.42 3.18
C VAL A 77 -16.62 -7.01 4.56
N LEU A 78 -15.81 -6.36 5.40
CA LEU A 78 -15.54 -6.85 6.75
C LEU A 78 -16.80 -6.85 7.64
N ALA A 79 -17.68 -5.87 7.49
CA ALA A 79 -18.95 -5.84 8.23
C ALA A 79 -19.88 -7.01 7.87
N HIS A 80 -19.91 -7.41 6.59
CA HIS A 80 -20.73 -8.53 6.13
C HIS A 80 -20.06 -9.90 6.33
N ARG A 81 -18.72 -9.94 6.37
CA ARG A 81 -17.90 -11.15 6.53
C ARG A 81 -16.77 -10.89 7.54
N PRO A 82 -17.07 -10.83 8.84
CA PRO A 82 -16.05 -10.57 9.88
C PRO A 82 -14.93 -11.60 9.89
N ASP A 83 -15.26 -12.84 9.51
CA ASP A 83 -14.34 -13.97 9.37
C ASP A 83 -13.27 -13.76 8.29
N ALA A 84 -13.50 -12.87 7.32
CA ALA A 84 -12.54 -12.55 6.26
C ALA A 84 -11.22 -11.94 6.77
N SER A 85 -11.14 -11.58 8.06
CA SER A 85 -9.91 -11.08 8.68
C SER A 85 -8.95 -12.19 9.16
N TRP A 86 -9.40 -13.44 9.26
CA TRP A 86 -8.56 -14.59 9.63
C TRP A 86 -8.81 -15.85 8.79
N GLN A 87 -9.82 -15.84 7.93
CA GLN A 87 -10.14 -16.92 6.98
C GLN A 87 -10.02 -16.44 5.54
N ASP A 88 -9.60 -17.36 4.68
CA ASP A 88 -9.49 -17.11 3.25
C ASP A 88 -10.88 -16.75 2.70
N PHE A 89 -10.96 -15.70 1.87
CA PHE A 89 -12.25 -15.27 1.31
C PHE A 89 -12.86 -16.36 0.42
N ARG A 90 -12.00 -17.12 -0.27
CA ARG A 90 -12.34 -18.34 -0.98
C ARG A 90 -11.41 -19.46 -0.52
N HIS A 91 -11.97 -20.45 0.17
CA HIS A 91 -11.19 -21.62 0.58
C HIS A 91 -10.81 -22.46 -0.65
N ARG A 92 -9.53 -22.44 -1.02
CA ARG A 92 -8.99 -23.24 -2.14
C ARG A 92 -8.29 -24.52 -1.69
N GLY A 93 -8.16 -24.72 -0.39
CA GLY A 93 -7.42 -25.85 0.18
C GLY A 93 -5.90 -25.67 0.06
N ASP A 94 -5.45 -24.41 0.07
CA ASP A 94 -4.03 -24.06 -0.01
C ASP A 94 -3.26 -24.66 1.17
N ARG A 95 -2.05 -25.17 0.88
CA ARG A 95 -1.12 -25.68 1.87
C ARG A 95 0.11 -24.78 1.88
N TRP A 96 0.15 -23.87 2.84
CA TRP A 96 1.22 -22.90 2.98
C TRP A 96 2.54 -23.57 3.38
N ASP A 97 3.63 -23.08 2.81
CA ASP A 97 4.97 -23.51 3.19
C ASP A 97 5.35 -22.97 4.57
N GLN A 98 6.24 -23.72 5.24
CA GLN A 98 6.79 -23.34 6.55
C GLN A 98 8.28 -23.05 6.35
N ASP A 99 8.58 -21.81 5.98
CA ASP A 99 9.95 -21.33 5.82
C ASP A 99 10.19 -20.06 6.66
N PRO A 100 10.63 -20.22 7.91
CA PRO A 100 10.92 -19.09 8.79
C PRO A 100 12.07 -18.21 8.30
N GLU A 101 13.03 -18.77 7.53
CA GLU A 101 14.16 -18.00 7.02
C GLU A 101 13.72 -17.09 5.87
N ALA A 102 12.91 -17.61 4.94
CA ALA A 102 12.30 -16.82 3.88
C ALA A 102 11.39 -15.72 4.46
N PHE A 103 10.60 -16.04 5.49
CA PHE A 103 9.78 -15.03 6.17
C PHE A 103 10.63 -13.94 6.81
N ARG A 104 11.72 -14.30 7.50
CA ARG A 104 12.64 -13.32 8.09
C ARG A 104 13.24 -12.41 7.03
N ALA A 105 13.77 -12.99 5.95
CA ALA A 105 14.35 -12.23 4.84
C ALA A 105 13.33 -11.27 4.20
N TRP A 106 12.08 -11.70 4.06
CA TRP A 106 10.99 -10.83 3.62
C TRP A 106 10.71 -9.71 4.61
N SER A 107 10.53 -10.02 5.90
CA SER A 107 10.22 -9.02 6.94
C SER A 107 11.31 -7.96 7.12
N GLU A 108 12.57 -8.32 6.88
CA GLU A 108 13.73 -7.42 7.02
C GLU A 108 14.09 -6.69 5.71
N GLY A 109 13.42 -7.01 4.59
CA GLY A 109 13.77 -6.45 3.28
C GLY A 109 15.17 -6.86 2.79
N LEU A 110 15.47 -8.15 2.93
CA LEU A 110 16.72 -8.81 2.53
C LEU A 110 16.46 -9.96 1.55
N THR A 111 15.40 -9.86 0.74
CA THR A 111 15.01 -10.88 -0.23
C THR A 111 15.89 -10.90 -1.48
N GLY A 112 16.61 -9.81 -1.75
CA GLY A 112 17.36 -9.61 -2.98
C GLY A 112 16.50 -9.08 -4.14
N TYR A 113 15.21 -8.85 -3.92
CA TYR A 113 14.29 -8.23 -4.88
C TYR A 113 14.12 -6.75 -4.55
N PRO A 114 14.67 -5.82 -5.34
CA PRO A 114 14.77 -4.40 -4.96
C PRO A 114 13.44 -3.73 -4.60
N LEU A 115 12.34 -4.05 -5.30
CA LEU A 115 11.03 -3.48 -5.00
C LEU A 115 10.43 -4.01 -3.70
N VAL A 116 10.66 -5.29 -3.40
CA VAL A 116 10.19 -5.91 -2.17
C VAL A 116 10.99 -5.34 -1.00
N ASP A 117 12.31 -5.34 -1.13
CA ASP A 117 13.23 -4.85 -0.11
C ASP A 117 13.01 -3.36 0.19
N ALA A 118 12.82 -2.53 -0.84
CA ALA A 118 12.49 -1.11 -0.67
C ALA A 118 11.17 -0.90 0.05
N GLY A 119 10.13 -1.68 -0.31
CA GLY A 119 8.84 -1.63 0.38
C GLY A 119 8.98 -1.95 1.85
N MET A 120 9.57 -3.10 2.19
CA MET A 120 9.70 -3.56 3.58
C MET A 120 10.54 -2.60 4.43
N ARG A 121 11.60 -2.02 3.86
CA ARG A 121 12.37 -0.97 4.54
C ARG A 121 11.58 0.31 4.74
N GLN A 122 10.80 0.74 3.75
CA GLN A 122 9.91 1.91 3.88
C GLN A 122 8.91 1.71 5.02
N LEU A 123 8.30 0.52 5.10
CA LEU A 123 7.36 0.17 6.16
C LEU A 123 7.96 0.33 7.56
N VAL A 124 9.16 -0.21 7.78
CA VAL A 124 9.82 -0.16 9.09
C VAL A 124 10.31 1.26 9.42
N ALA A 125 10.82 2.00 8.43
CA ALA A 125 11.39 3.32 8.64
C ALA A 125 10.33 4.42 8.83
N GLU A 126 9.27 4.40 8.02
CA GLU A 126 8.25 5.48 8.00
C GLU A 126 6.96 5.11 8.73
N GLY A 127 6.72 3.83 9.02
CA GLY A 127 5.41 3.35 9.47
C GLY A 127 4.33 3.51 8.39
N PHE A 128 4.75 3.73 7.14
CA PHE A 128 3.93 3.92 5.97
C PHE A 128 4.58 3.15 4.81
N MET A 129 3.75 2.56 3.96
CA MET A 129 4.22 1.95 2.72
C MET A 129 3.32 2.39 1.57
N HIS A 130 3.92 2.79 0.45
CA HIS A 130 3.16 3.14 -0.75
C HIS A 130 2.28 1.98 -1.22
N ASN A 131 1.03 2.25 -1.64
CA ASN A 131 0.06 1.19 -1.98
C ASN A 131 0.59 0.19 -3.03
N ARG A 132 1.29 0.69 -4.06
CA ARG A 132 1.90 -0.19 -5.08
C ARG A 132 2.95 -1.13 -4.48
N LEU A 133 3.73 -0.67 -3.51
CA LEU A 133 4.70 -1.52 -2.82
C LEU A 133 4.00 -2.55 -1.95
N ARG A 134 2.93 -2.18 -1.21
CA ARG A 134 2.10 -3.12 -0.44
C ARG A 134 1.58 -4.27 -1.30
N MET A 135 1.08 -3.97 -2.50
CA MET A 135 0.60 -5.01 -3.43
C MET A 135 1.73 -5.94 -3.88
N VAL A 136 2.91 -5.40 -4.21
CA VAL A 136 4.05 -6.19 -4.69
C VAL A 136 4.62 -7.07 -3.56
N THR A 137 4.89 -6.50 -2.40
CA THR A 137 5.46 -7.22 -1.25
C THR A 137 4.51 -8.32 -0.75
N ALA A 138 3.20 -8.03 -0.71
CA ALA A 138 2.22 -9.00 -0.26
C ALA A 138 1.98 -10.11 -1.29
N SER A 139 1.97 -9.78 -2.59
CA SER A 139 1.92 -10.79 -3.65
C SER A 139 3.17 -11.68 -3.64
N PHE A 140 4.35 -11.10 -3.38
CA PHE A 140 5.60 -11.86 -3.31
C PHE A 140 5.58 -12.89 -2.18
N LEU A 141 5.10 -12.49 -0.99
CA LEU A 141 4.94 -13.41 0.14
C LEU A 141 4.06 -14.62 -0.20
N VAL A 142 2.91 -14.39 -0.84
CA VAL A 142 1.90 -15.42 -1.07
C VAL A 142 2.18 -16.25 -2.32
N LYS A 143 2.72 -15.65 -3.38
CA LYS A 143 2.85 -16.32 -4.69
C LYS A 143 4.27 -16.81 -4.97
N ASP A 144 5.27 -16.04 -4.57
CA ASP A 144 6.68 -16.37 -4.84
C ASP A 144 7.28 -17.18 -3.68
N LEU A 145 7.01 -16.79 -2.43
CA LEU A 145 7.45 -17.53 -1.25
C LEU A 145 6.44 -18.60 -0.78
N TYR A 146 5.21 -18.54 -1.27
CA TYR A 146 4.11 -19.45 -0.91
C TYR A 146 3.87 -19.60 0.61
N LEU A 147 4.12 -18.51 1.35
CA LEU A 147 3.93 -18.42 2.80
C LEU A 147 2.51 -18.00 3.16
N ASP A 148 2.08 -18.38 4.38
CA ASP A 148 0.75 -18.02 4.89
C ASP A 148 0.58 -16.50 4.95
N TRP A 149 -0.41 -16.00 4.21
CA TRP A 149 -0.74 -14.57 4.14
C TRP A 149 -1.00 -13.95 5.51
N ARG A 150 -1.45 -14.74 6.50
CA ARG A 150 -1.69 -14.29 7.87
C ARG A 150 -0.42 -13.79 8.56
N LEU A 151 0.74 -14.36 8.22
CA LEU A 151 2.04 -13.89 8.72
C LEU A 151 2.35 -12.50 8.20
N GLY A 152 2.13 -12.28 6.90
CA GLY A 152 2.26 -10.98 6.27
C GLY A 152 1.29 -9.97 6.87
N ALA A 153 0.01 -10.33 6.97
CA ALA A 153 -1.02 -9.47 7.53
C ALA A 153 -0.67 -9.01 8.96
N LYS A 154 -0.19 -9.92 9.80
CA LYS A 154 0.30 -9.59 11.15
C LYS A 154 1.46 -8.59 11.11
N HIS A 155 2.47 -8.84 10.29
CA HIS A 155 3.63 -7.96 10.17
C HIS A 155 3.24 -6.55 9.67
N PHE A 156 2.35 -6.45 8.68
CA PHE A 156 1.81 -5.16 8.24
C PHE A 156 1.07 -4.42 9.37
N MET A 157 0.25 -5.12 10.15
CA MET A 157 -0.47 -4.51 11.27
C MET A 157 0.45 -4.03 12.40
N GLU A 158 1.62 -4.66 12.59
CA GLU A 158 2.60 -4.27 13.61
C GLU A 158 3.35 -2.98 13.23
N HIS A 159 3.52 -2.69 11.94
CA HIS A 159 4.35 -1.58 11.47
C HIS A 159 3.58 -0.43 10.82
N LEU A 160 2.38 -0.66 10.26
CA LEU A 160 1.60 0.40 9.62
C LEU A 160 0.88 1.30 10.64
N VAL A 161 1.13 2.60 10.56
CA VAL A 161 0.39 3.61 11.33
C VAL A 161 -1.06 3.72 10.89
N ASP A 162 -1.35 3.39 9.63
CA ASP A 162 -2.70 3.26 9.08
C ASP A 162 -3.23 1.82 9.08
N GLY A 163 -2.62 0.95 9.89
CA GLY A 163 -2.98 -0.46 10.03
C GLY A 163 -4.43 -0.64 10.45
N ASP A 164 -5.23 -1.23 9.56
CA ASP A 164 -6.66 -1.42 9.75
C ASP A 164 -7.05 -2.80 9.22
N VAL A 165 -7.73 -3.57 10.06
CA VAL A 165 -8.17 -4.94 9.76
C VAL A 165 -9.02 -4.97 8.48
N ALA A 166 -9.79 -3.91 8.21
CA ALA A 166 -10.59 -3.81 6.99
C ALA A 166 -9.75 -3.47 5.76
N ARG A 167 -8.71 -2.65 5.88
CA ARG A 167 -7.86 -2.20 4.75
C ARG A 167 -6.63 -3.07 4.52
N ASN A 168 -6.41 -4.05 5.38
CA ASN A 168 -5.49 -5.14 5.19
C ASN A 168 -6.21 -6.50 4.98
N PRO A 169 -7.21 -6.62 4.08
CA PRO A 169 -7.84 -7.91 3.84
C PRO A 169 -6.99 -8.69 2.83
N ASN A 170 -6.67 -9.93 3.18
CA ASN A 170 -6.35 -11.05 2.28
C ASN A 170 -5.49 -10.69 1.05
N SER A 171 -4.17 -10.82 1.18
CA SER A 171 -3.24 -10.83 0.04
C SER A 171 -3.16 -12.20 -0.65
N ASP A 172 -4.09 -13.10 -0.37
CA ASP A 172 -4.15 -14.50 -0.83
C ASP A 172 -4.41 -14.65 -2.34
N GLY A 173 -4.56 -13.55 -3.09
CA GLY A 173 -4.90 -13.57 -4.52
C GLY A 173 -6.30 -14.15 -4.80
N SER A 174 -7.18 -14.25 -3.81
CA SER A 174 -8.48 -14.92 -3.91
C SER A 174 -9.71 -13.99 -3.82
N GLY A 175 -9.55 -12.71 -3.46
CA GLY A 175 -10.66 -11.75 -3.37
C GLY A 175 -10.37 -10.34 -3.89
N PHE A 176 -11.19 -9.87 -4.83
CA PHE A 176 -11.33 -8.51 -5.38
C PHE A 176 -10.16 -7.84 -6.15
N LEU A 177 -8.88 -8.14 -5.87
CA LEU A 177 -7.73 -7.48 -6.51
C LEU A 177 -6.88 -8.38 -7.41
N ALA A 178 -7.49 -9.37 -8.08
CA ALA A 178 -6.81 -10.11 -9.15
C ALA A 178 -7.22 -9.57 -10.54
N PRO A 179 -6.72 -8.42 -11.01
CA PRO A 179 -6.55 -8.28 -12.45
C PRO A 179 -5.44 -9.25 -12.87
N GLU A 180 -5.68 -9.92 -13.98
CA GLU A 180 -4.84 -10.87 -14.71
C GLU A 180 -3.51 -10.24 -15.24
N GLN A 181 -2.89 -9.32 -14.49
CA GLN A 181 -1.75 -8.51 -14.95
C GLN A 181 -0.47 -8.63 -14.11
N THR A 182 -0.44 -9.38 -13.01
CA THR A 182 0.84 -9.81 -12.41
C THR A 182 1.31 -11.10 -13.07
N ARG A 183 1.81 -10.97 -14.31
CA ARG A 183 2.82 -11.91 -14.83
C ARG A 183 4.09 -11.75 -13.98
N ALA A 184 4.81 -12.86 -13.83
CA ALA A 184 6.05 -12.98 -13.08
C ALA A 184 7.06 -11.83 -13.37
N PRO A 185 8.00 -11.53 -12.46
CA PRO A 185 8.94 -10.40 -12.60
C PRO A 185 9.91 -10.47 -13.79
N THR A 186 9.80 -11.47 -14.68
CA THR A 186 10.78 -11.73 -15.73
C THR A 186 10.39 -11.25 -17.14
N GLU A 187 9.14 -10.82 -17.39
CA GLU A 187 8.70 -10.44 -18.75
C GLU A 187 8.34 -8.96 -18.98
N SER A 188 8.55 -8.08 -18.00
CA SER A 188 8.32 -6.63 -18.17
C SER A 188 9.62 -5.86 -18.46
N SER A 189 10.45 -6.32 -19.40
CA SER A 189 11.74 -5.69 -19.74
C SER A 189 11.67 -4.65 -20.87
N THR A 190 10.49 -4.35 -21.44
CA THR A 190 10.36 -3.39 -22.54
C THR A 190 9.59 -2.12 -22.19
N ARG A 191 9.38 -1.86 -20.89
CA ARG A 191 8.91 -0.57 -20.35
C ARG A 191 9.98 0.08 -19.46
N SER A 192 11.27 -0.12 -19.78
CA SER A 192 12.38 0.71 -19.30
C SER A 192 12.30 2.01 -20.10
N ASP A 193 12.10 3.18 -19.51
CA ASP A 193 13.13 3.83 -18.70
C ASP A 193 12.57 4.52 -17.43
N ASN A 194 11.25 4.69 -17.32
CA ASN A 194 10.64 5.46 -16.21
C ASN A 194 10.52 4.69 -14.89
N GLN A 195 10.45 3.36 -14.90
CA GLN A 195 10.36 2.59 -13.64
C GLN A 195 11.70 2.56 -12.90
N SER A 196 12.82 2.49 -13.62
CA SER A 196 14.17 2.49 -13.05
C SER A 196 14.46 3.78 -12.26
N ASP A 197 14.06 4.94 -12.80
CA ASP A 197 14.21 6.22 -12.11
C ASP A 197 13.35 6.33 -10.85
N SER A 198 12.11 5.82 -10.86
CA SER A 198 11.26 5.81 -9.67
C SER A 198 11.78 4.86 -8.58
N ILE A 199 12.41 3.74 -8.96
CA ILE A 199 13.06 2.80 -8.03
C ILE A 199 14.28 3.47 -7.39
N LEU A 200 15.11 4.14 -8.19
CA LEU A 200 16.27 4.88 -7.69
C LEU A 200 15.84 6.03 -6.76
N LYS A 201 14.72 6.71 -7.02
CA LYS A 201 14.17 7.75 -6.14
C LYS A 201 13.70 7.21 -4.79
N VAL A 202 12.96 6.09 -4.75
CA VAL A 202 12.59 5.45 -3.47
C VAL A 202 13.83 4.99 -2.70
N LEU A 203 14.78 4.37 -3.40
CA LEU A 203 16.03 3.92 -2.77
C LEU A 203 16.92 5.07 -2.30
N THR A 204 16.87 6.24 -2.96
CA THR A 204 17.63 7.44 -2.56
C THR A 204 16.91 8.32 -1.53
N SER A 205 15.57 8.25 -1.44
CA SER A 205 14.80 8.95 -0.42
C SER A 205 14.80 8.21 0.92
N VAL A 206 14.88 6.87 0.88
CA VAL A 206 14.95 6.01 2.08
C VAL A 206 16.39 5.91 2.59
N ASP A 207 17.40 5.96 1.70
CA ASP A 207 18.81 5.93 2.05
C ASP A 207 19.60 6.99 1.25
N GLY A 208 20.38 7.84 1.93
CA GLY A 208 21.44 8.62 1.30
C GLY A 208 22.46 7.68 0.64
N TYR A 209 22.22 7.31 -0.62
CA TYR A 209 22.89 6.27 -1.43
C TYR A 209 24.38 6.51 -1.70
N GLN A 210 25.04 7.44 -1.00
CA GLN A 210 26.45 7.79 -1.18
C GLN A 210 27.36 7.48 0.03
N SER A 211 26.86 6.92 1.15
CA SER A 211 27.68 6.76 2.37
C SER A 211 28.24 5.36 2.67
N TRP A 212 27.98 4.31 1.88
CA TRP A 212 28.44 2.95 2.21
C TRP A 212 29.07 2.16 1.06
N ARG A 213 29.99 2.81 0.33
CA ARG A 213 31.10 2.11 -0.34
C ARG A 213 32.42 2.48 0.33
N ALA A 214 32.67 1.87 1.48
CA ALA A 214 33.99 1.67 2.07
C ALA A 214 33.95 0.39 2.91
#